data_AF-A0A7Y2ZLK8-F1
#
_entry.id   AF-A0A7Y2ZLK8-F1
#
_cell.length_a   1.000
_cell.length_b   1.000
_cell.length_c   1.000
_cell.angle_alpha   90.00
_cell.angle_beta   90.00
_cell.angle_gamma   90.00
#
_symmetry.space_group_name_H-M   'P 1'
#
loop_
_entity.id
_entity.type
_entity.pdbx_description
1 polymer ?
#
loop_
_entity_poly.entity_id
_entity_poly.type
_entity_poly.pdbx_seq_one_letter_code
_entity_poly.pdbx_strand_id
1 'polypeptide(L)' 'VSLDRPNQKDKWLAAIEKDKLTWHHVSNLKYFNDPVAMLYNVNAIPATFILDENGKIVAKKLRGKALEDQIANMLK' A
#
# COMPACT_ATOMS: atom_id res chain seq x y z
N VAL A 1 1.07 -3.14 1.39
CA VAL A 1 2.38 -3.77 1.69
C VAL A 1 3.37 -2.67 2.01
N SER A 2 4.15 -2.79 3.08
CA SER A 2 5.26 -1.87 3.41
C SER A 2 6.56 -2.35 2.78
N LEU A 3 7.41 -1.41 2.36
CA LEU A 3 8.73 -1.68 1.79
C LEU A 3 9.85 -1.33 2.77
N ASP A 4 9.70 -1.68 4.04
CA ASP A 4 10.77 -1.52 5.04
C ASP A 4 11.92 -2.50 4.80
N ARG A 5 13.10 -2.18 5.34
CA ARG A 5 14.31 -3.02 5.22
C ARG A 5 14.33 -4.15 6.28
N PRO A 6 15.14 -5.22 6.09
CA PRO A 6 15.20 -6.37 6.99
C PRO A 6 15.40 -6.02 8.47
N ASN A 7 16.15 -4.95 8.74
CA ASN A 7 16.52 -4.49 10.08
C ASN A 7 15.68 -3.30 10.59
N GLN A 8 14.50 -3.05 10.00
CA GLN A 8 13.65 -1.90 10.33
C GLN A 8 12.27 -2.29 10.88
N LYS A 9 12.07 -3.56 11.24
CA LYS A 9 10.79 -4.06 11.79
C LYS A 9 10.28 -3.22 12.96
N ASP A 10 11.14 -2.91 13.93
CA ASP A 10 10.71 -2.19 15.14
C ASP A 10 10.31 -0.75 14.81
N LYS A 11 11.02 -0.10 13.87
CA LYS A 11 10.67 1.24 13.37
C LYS A 11 9.33 1.25 12.64
N TRP A 12 9.08 0.21 11.85
CA TRP A 12 7.81 0.03 11.14
C TRP A 12 6.65 -0.17 12.13
N LEU A 13 6.81 -1.03 13.13
CA LEU A 13 5.80 -1.27 14.16
C LEU A 13 5.53 0.00 14.98
N ALA A 14 6.58 0.71 15.40
CA ALA A 14 6.44 1.97 16.14
C ALA A 14 5.74 3.06 15.32
N ALA A 15 5.95 3.11 14.00
CA ALA A 15 5.23 4.04 13.12
C ALA A 15 3.73 3.72 13.03
N ILE A 16 3.36 2.45 12.90
CA ILE A 16 1.95 2.01 12.90
C ILE A 16 1.25 2.45 14.19
N GLU A 17 1.89 2.22 15.34
CA GLU A 17 1.36 2.58 16.65
C GLU A 17 1.23 4.11 16.80
N LYS A 18 2.30 4.85 16.47
CA LYS A 18 2.35 6.30 16.57
C LYS A 18 1.29 6.98 15.72
N ASP A 19 1.12 6.53 14.48
CA ASP A 19 0.19 7.12 13.51
C ASP A 19 -1.23 6.56 13.67
N LYS A 20 -1.45 5.64 14.62
CA LYS A 20 -2.73 4.98 14.91
C LYS A 20 -3.37 4.37 13.66
N LEU A 21 -2.56 3.72 12.84
CA LEU A 21 -3.04 3.13 11.59
C LEU A 21 -3.82 1.86 11.89
N THR A 22 -5.12 1.86 11.59
CA THR A 22 -6.07 0.81 12.02
C THR A 22 -6.31 -0.27 10.97
N TRP A 23 -5.83 -0.10 9.74
CA TRP A 23 -6.03 -1.07 8.67
C TRP A 23 -4.94 -2.15 8.67
N HIS A 24 -5.07 -3.16 7.80
CA HIS A 24 -4.10 -4.24 7.73
C HIS A 24 -2.76 -3.80 7.15
N HIS A 25 -1.70 -3.98 7.94
CA HIS A 25 -0.32 -3.74 7.53
C HIS A 25 0.43 -5.06 7.36
N VAL A 26 1.09 -5.23 6.21
CA VAL A 26 1.93 -6.40 5.90
C VAL A 26 3.24 -5.95 5.29
N SER A 27 4.34 -6.63 5.61
CA SER A 27 5.68 -6.35 5.11
C SER A 27 6.48 -7.64 5.05
N ASN A 28 7.19 -7.89 3.95
CA ASN A 28 8.20 -8.96 3.91
C ASN A 28 9.58 -8.48 4.39
N LEU A 29 9.72 -7.19 4.74
CA LEU A 29 10.98 -6.54 5.13
C LEU A 29 12.10 -6.70 4.10
N LYS A 30 11.75 -6.76 2.81
CA LYS A 30 12.69 -7.00 1.69
C LYS A 30 12.96 -5.76 0.84
N TYR A 31 12.53 -4.57 1.28
CA TYR A 31 12.62 -3.34 0.47
C TYR A 31 12.01 -3.57 -0.94
N PHE A 32 12.63 -3.08 -2.02
CA PHE A 32 12.16 -3.32 -3.38
C PHE A 32 12.31 -4.77 -3.88
N ASN A 33 13.00 -5.66 -3.16
CA ASN A 33 13.04 -7.09 -3.45
C ASN A 33 11.81 -7.84 -2.87
N ASP A 34 10.78 -7.11 -2.45
CA ASP A 34 9.51 -7.67 -2.02
C ASP A 34 8.78 -8.31 -3.22
N PRO A 35 8.30 -9.57 -3.09
CA PRO A 35 7.68 -10.28 -4.20
C PRO A 35 6.41 -9.60 -4.72
N VAL A 36 5.66 -8.92 -3.85
CA VAL A 36 4.46 -8.18 -4.24
C VAL A 36 4.84 -6.88 -4.93
N ALA A 37 5.86 -6.17 -4.44
CA ALA A 37 6.38 -4.97 -5.11
C ALA A 37 6.84 -5.28 -6.54
N MET A 38 7.56 -6.39 -6.74
CA MET A 38 7.99 -6.83 -8.07
C MET A 38 6.80 -7.23 -8.95
N LEU A 39 5.86 -8.03 -8.42
CA LEU A 39 4.68 -8.49 -9.16
C LEU A 39 3.83 -7.32 -9.68
N TYR A 40 3.68 -6.26 -8.88
CA TYR A 40 2.93 -5.06 -9.23
C TYR A 40 3.79 -3.96 -9.86
N ASN A 41 5.06 -4.24 -10.19
CA ASN A 41 6.02 -3.32 -10.80
C ASN A 41 6.15 -1.97 -10.04
N VAL A 42 6.27 -2.04 -8.72
CA VAL A 42 6.43 -0.89 -7.83
C VAL A 42 7.91 -0.52 -7.75
N ASN A 43 8.31 0.52 -8.48
CA ASN A 43 9.69 1.03 -8.51
C ASN A 43 9.89 2.31 -7.69
N ALA A 44 8.81 2.90 -7.17
CA ALA A 44 8.84 4.10 -6.36
C ALA A 44 7.65 4.12 -5.39
N ILE A 45 7.84 4.74 -4.23
CA ILE A 45 6.81 4.94 -3.20
C ILE A 45 6.49 6.43 -3.05
N PRO A 46 5.25 6.80 -2.65
CA PRO A 46 4.11 5.91 -2.42
C PRO A 46 3.46 5.44 -3.73
N ALA A 47 3.04 4.16 -3.76
CA ALA A 47 2.30 3.56 -4.87
C ALA A 47 0.94 3.05 -4.37
N THR A 48 -0.11 3.32 -5.15
CA THR A 48 -1.50 3.00 -4.78
C THR A 48 -2.15 2.22 -5.91
N PHE A 49 -2.89 1.17 -5.56
CA PHE A 49 -3.69 0.35 -6.47
C PHE A 49 -5.09 0.19 -5.87
N ILE A 50 -6.11 0.25 -6.71
CA ILE A 50 -7.49 -0.02 -6.34
C ILE A 50 -7.94 -1.25 -7.12
N LEU A 51 -8.48 -2.22 -6.40
CA LEU A 51 -8.95 -3.50 -6.92
C LEU A 51 -10.48 -3.55 -6.78
N ASP A 52 -11.16 -4.21 -7.71
CA ASP A 52 -12.56 -4.59 -7.53
C ASP A 52 -12.69 -5.92 -6.76
N GLU A 53 -13.93 -6.35 -6.53
CA GLU A 53 -14.28 -7.60 -5.84
C GLU A 53 -13.73 -8.87 -6.52
N ASN A 54 -13.43 -8.80 -7.82
CA ASN A 54 -12.86 -9.89 -8.60
C ASN A 54 -11.32 -9.84 -8.63
N GLY A 55 -10.70 -8.90 -7.89
CA GLY A 55 -9.26 -8.72 -7.84
C GLY A 55 -8.68 -8.05 -9.08
N LYS A 56 -9.49 -7.41 -9.93
CA LYS A 56 -9.01 -6.67 -11.10
C LYS A 56 -8.59 -5.27 -10.71
N ILE A 57 -7.45 -4.81 -11.21
CA ILE A 57 -6.98 -3.43 -11.01
C ILE A 57 -7.88 -2.47 -11.78
N VAL A 58 -8.59 -1.60 -11.06
CA VAL A 58 -9.48 -0.58 -11.64
C VAL A 58 -8.84 0.81 -11.64
N ALA A 59 -7.87 1.07 -10.77
CA ALA A 59 -7.10 2.31 -10.79
C ALA A 59 -5.70 2.14 -10.19
N LYS A 60 -4.77 3.03 -10.57
CA LYS A 60 -3.39 3.08 -10.06
C LYS A 60 -2.92 4.52 -9.88
N LYS A 61 -2.00 4.74 -8.93
CA LYS A 61 -1.31 6.02 -8.68
C LYS A 61 -2.24 7.21 -8.33
N LEU A 62 -3.47 6.95 -7.88
CA LEU A 62 -4.38 8.00 -7.40
C LEU A 62 -3.95 8.52 -6.03
N ARG A 63 -4.13 9.81 -5.79
CA ARG A 63 -3.80 10.52 -4.54
C ARG A 63 -4.77 11.67 -4.28
N GLY A 64 -4.88 12.09 -3.03
CA GLY A 64 -5.73 13.22 -2.61
C GLY A 64 -7.17 13.06 -3.09
N LYS A 65 -7.77 14.17 -3.53
CA LYS A 65 -9.17 14.20 -3.99
C LYS A 65 -9.49 13.16 -5.07
N ALA A 66 -8.57 12.90 -6.01
CA ALA A 66 -8.81 11.93 -7.08
C ALA A 66 -8.95 10.49 -6.54
N LEU A 67 -8.26 10.15 -5.45
CA LEU A 67 -8.42 8.87 -4.77
C LEU A 67 -9.78 8.81 -4.06
N GLU A 68 -10.12 9.86 -3.31
CA GLU A 68 -11.38 9.95 -2.58
C GLU A 68 -12.60 9.84 -3.51
N ASP A 69 -12.59 10.57 -4.62
CA ASP A 69 -13.66 10.54 -5.62
C ASP A 69 -13.84 9.14 -6.24
N GLN A 70 -12.73 8.45 -6.52
CA GLN A 70 -12.77 7.10 -7.09
C GLN A 70 -13.38 6.10 -6.11
N ILE A 71 -12.97 6.15 -4.83
CA ILE A 71 -13.53 5.28 -3.79
C ILE A 71 -15.01 5.58 -3.57
N ALA A 72 -15.37 6.86 -3.48
CA ALA A 72 -16.77 7.27 -3.32
C ALA A 72 -17.65 6.80 -4.48
N ASN A 73 -17.15 6.80 -5.72
CA ASN A 73 -17.89 6.30 -6.87
C ASN A 73 -18.05 4.78 -6.87
N MET A 74 -17.11 4.03 -6.30
CA MET A 74 -17.19 2.56 -6.22
C MET A 74 -18.09 2.07 -5.08
N LEU A 75 -18.36 2.92 -4.08
CA LEU A 75 -19.19 2.60 -2.92
C LEU A 75 -20.64 3.11 -3.02
N LYS A 76 -21.01 3.70 -4.15
CA LYS A 76 -22.41 4.04 -4.47
C LYS A 76 -23.17 2.78 -4.86
#